data_AF-A0A958V5M1-F1
#
_entry.id   AF-A0A958V5M1-F1
#
_cell.length_a   1.000
_cell.length_b   1.000
_cell.length_c   1.000
_cell.angle_alpha   90.00
_cell.angle_beta   90.00
_cell.angle_gamma   90.00
#
_symmetry.space_group_name_H-M   'P 1'
#
loop_
_entity.id
_entity.type
_entity.pdbx_description
1 polymer ?
#
loop_
_entity_poly.entity_id
_entity_poly.type
_entity_poly.pdbx_seq_one_letter_code
_entity_poly.pdbx_strand_id
1 'polypeptide(L)'
;IVIGIIAVTVSSFMVDLRSKTNIDDTLDVFPCHGVGGLVGMVLTGVFASPEINSAVTEPGLIFGETSLFIKHMIALVAVSAFAFFGSYALLYITNLITPLRVTEEYEMEGLDRTQHGETLYSSTN
;
A
#
# COMPACT_ATOMS: atom_id res chain seq x y z
N ILE A 1 -3.04 -13.16 15.83
CA ILE A 1 -1.59 -13.39 16.07
C ILE A 1 -0.91 -13.91 14.80
N VAL A 2 -1.29 -15.09 14.29
CA VAL A 2 -0.67 -15.68 13.07
C VAL A 2 -0.64 -14.70 11.88
N ILE A 3 -1.79 -14.10 11.55
CA ILE A 3 -1.88 -13.12 10.45
C ILE A 3 -0.92 -11.94 10.67
N GLY A 4 -0.87 -11.41 11.89
CA GLY A 4 0.01 -10.27 12.22
C GLY A 4 1.49 -10.60 12.08
N ILE A 5 1.92 -11.78 12.55
CA ILE A 5 3.31 -12.24 12.42
C ILE A 5 3.69 -12.42 10.94
N ILE A 6 2.82 -13.04 10.15
CA ILE A 6 3.09 -13.25 8.72
C ILE A 6 3.11 -11.90 8.00
N ALA A 7 2.11 -11.04 8.23
CA ALA A 7 2.03 -9.73 7.59
C ALA A 7 3.25 -8.86 7.90
N VAL A 8 3.65 -8.73 9.18
CA VAL A 8 4.84 -7.94 9.54
C VAL A 8 6.11 -8.52 8.94
N THR A 9 6.27 -9.84 8.94
CA THR A 9 7.47 -10.48 8.37
C THR A 9 7.57 -10.22 6.86
N VAL A 10 6.47 -10.38 6.13
CA VAL A 10 6.44 -10.16 4.68
C VAL A 10 6.61 -8.67 4.36
N SER A 11 5.95 -7.78 5.09
CA SER A 11 6.10 -6.32 4.91
C SER A 11 7.53 -5.85 5.19
N SER A 12 8.15 -6.28 6.31
CA SER A 12 9.55 -5.94 6.61
C SER A 12 10.51 -6.45 5.54
N PHE A 13 10.32 -7.68 5.06
CA PHE A 13 11.12 -8.20 3.94
C PHE A 13 10.95 -7.36 2.67
N MET A 14 9.74 -6.88 2.38
CA MET A 14 9.48 -6.03 1.23
C MET A 14 10.07 -4.63 1.37
N VAL A 15 10.12 -4.06 2.58
CA VAL A 15 10.85 -2.81 2.87
C VAL A 15 12.34 -2.99 2.54
N ASP A 16 12.95 -4.07 3.02
CA ASP A 16 14.36 -4.39 2.75
C ASP A 16 14.65 -4.65 1.27
N LEU A 17 13.68 -5.17 0.53
CA LEU A 17 13.81 -5.36 -0.91
C LEU A 17 13.68 -4.03 -1.65
N ARG A 18 12.67 -3.21 -1.31
CA ARG A 18 12.43 -1.88 -1.89
C ARG A 18 13.62 -0.96 -1.67
N SER A 19 14.28 -1.01 -0.51
CA SER A 19 15.46 -0.17 -0.21
C SER A 19 16.67 -0.46 -1.12
N LYS A 20 16.66 -1.60 -1.82
CA LYS A 20 17.66 -2.00 -2.82
C LYS A 20 17.28 -1.61 -4.25
N THR A 21 16.17 -0.90 -4.42
CA THR A 21 15.64 -0.45 -5.73
C THR A 21 15.61 1.07 -5.80
N ASN A 22 15.47 1.61 -7.02
CA ASN A 22 15.29 3.04 -7.25
C ASN A 22 13.83 3.50 -7.16
N ILE A 23 12.92 2.65 -6.63
CA ILE A 23 11.52 3.02 -6.46
C ILE A 23 11.41 4.03 -5.33
N ASP A 24 10.88 5.22 -5.61
CA ASP A 24 10.68 6.27 -4.62
C ASP A 24 9.28 6.17 -3.98
N ASP A 25 9.17 5.25 -3.02
CA ASP A 25 8.04 5.15 -2.09
C ASP A 25 8.49 5.70 -0.72
N THR A 26 8.54 7.03 -0.60
CA THR A 26 9.27 7.74 0.46
C THR A 26 8.92 7.31 1.88
N LEU A 27 7.67 6.88 2.12
CA LEU A 27 7.18 6.47 3.43
C LEU A 27 6.89 4.96 3.53
N ASP A 28 7.40 4.16 2.59
CA ASP A 28 7.17 2.71 2.49
C ASP A 28 5.68 2.33 2.54
N VAL A 29 4.83 3.11 1.87
CA VAL A 29 3.38 2.92 1.89
C VAL A 29 3.00 1.60 1.24
N PHE A 30 3.64 1.23 0.12
CA PHE A 30 3.32 -0.01 -0.58
C PHE A 30 3.77 -1.26 0.19
N PRO A 31 5.03 -1.39 0.68
CA PRO A 31 5.42 -2.52 1.53
C PRO A 31 4.58 -2.65 2.81
N CYS A 32 4.27 -1.54 3.49
CA CYS A 32 3.56 -1.58 4.77
C CYS A 32 2.05 -1.78 4.62
N HIS A 33 1.39 -1.01 3.75
CA HIS A 33 -0.07 -1.05 3.59
C HIS A 33 -0.52 -1.92 2.43
N GLY A 34 0.14 -1.79 1.27
CA GLY A 34 -0.17 -2.58 0.08
C GLY A 34 0.06 -4.07 0.34
N VAL A 35 1.31 -4.47 0.56
CA VAL A 35 1.67 -5.88 0.79
C VAL A 35 1.04 -6.43 2.06
N GLY A 36 1.05 -5.66 3.16
CA GLY A 36 0.40 -6.06 4.42
C GLY A 36 -1.10 -6.35 4.22
N GLY A 37 -1.79 -5.50 3.46
CA GLY A 37 -3.20 -5.68 3.09
C GLY A 37 -3.42 -6.92 2.21
N LEU A 38 -2.58 -7.15 1.21
CA LEU A 38 -2.63 -8.34 0.35
C LEU A 38 -2.50 -9.63 1.16
N VAL A 39 -1.52 -9.69 2.06
CA VAL A 39 -1.32 -10.83 2.98
C VAL A 39 -2.56 -11.02 3.86
N GLY A 40 -3.10 -9.94 4.43
CA GLY A 40 -4.33 -9.98 5.21
C GLY A 40 -5.54 -10.53 4.44
N MET A 41 -5.73 -10.10 3.19
CA MET A 41 -6.81 -10.57 2.33
C MET A 41 -6.68 -12.06 2.01
N VAL A 42 -5.47 -12.52 1.67
CA VAL A 42 -5.17 -13.94 1.43
C VAL A 42 -5.49 -14.76 2.67
N LEU A 43 -4.96 -14.37 3.82
CA LEU A 43 -5.12 -15.13 5.06
C LEU A 43 -6.55 -15.07 5.61
N THR A 44 -7.32 -14.02 5.31
CA THR A 44 -8.77 -14.00 5.60
C THR A 44 -9.49 -15.09 4.82
N GLY A 45 -9.19 -15.25 3.52
CA GLY A 45 -9.75 -16.34 2.71
C GLY A 45 -9.33 -17.74 3.19
N VAL A 46 -8.25 -17.85 3.95
CA VAL A 46 -7.77 -19.11 4.53
C VAL A 46 -8.44 -19.40 5.88
N PHE A 47 -8.55 -18.40 6.76
CA PHE A 47 -8.90 -18.61 8.18
C PHE A 47 -10.30 -18.16 8.60
N ALA A 48 -11.09 -17.50 7.74
CA ALA A 48 -12.41 -17.02 8.13
C ALA A 48 -13.32 -18.16 8.62
N SER A 49 -13.95 -17.96 9.77
CA SER A 49 -14.77 -18.97 10.46
C SER A 49 -16.21 -18.48 10.70
N PRO A 50 -17.24 -19.29 10.38
CA PRO A 50 -18.64 -18.99 10.68
C PRO A 50 -18.92 -18.92 12.19
N GLU A 51 -18.10 -19.57 13.02
CA GLU A 51 -18.24 -19.55 14.49
C GLU A 51 -17.86 -18.19 15.09
N ILE A 52 -17.01 -17.43 14.39
CA ILE A 52 -16.56 -16.10 14.83
C ILE A 52 -17.48 -15.00 14.28
N ASN A 53 -18.02 -15.18 13.07
CA ASN A 53 -18.91 -14.23 12.45
C ASN A 53 -19.97 -14.95 11.61
N SER A 54 -21.23 -14.80 12.00
CA SER A 54 -22.37 -15.41 11.32
C SER A 54 -22.59 -14.92 9.88
N ALA A 55 -21.97 -13.81 9.47
CA ALA A 55 -21.98 -13.35 8.08
C ALA A 55 -21.07 -14.20 7.16
N VAL A 56 -20.16 -15.00 7.73
CA VAL A 56 -19.34 -15.94 6.96
C VAL A 56 -20.19 -17.17 6.66
N THR A 57 -20.88 -17.16 5.50
CA THR A 57 -21.68 -18.30 5.03
C THR A 57 -20.85 -19.37 4.32
N GLU A 58 -19.67 -19.01 3.85
CA GLU A 58 -18.70 -19.89 3.21
C GLU A 58 -17.39 -19.80 4.00
N PRO A 59 -16.96 -20.87 4.69
CA PRO A 59 -15.78 -20.81 5.54
C PRO A 59 -14.48 -20.76 4.72
N GLY A 60 -13.40 -20.38 5.39
CA GLY A 60 -12.06 -20.32 4.80
C GLY A 60 -11.45 -21.68 4.47
N LEU A 61 -10.35 -21.65 3.72
CA LEU A 61 -9.68 -22.84 3.17
C LEU A 61 -9.36 -23.93 4.19
N ILE A 62 -9.00 -23.58 5.42
CA ILE A 62 -8.64 -24.58 6.45
C ILE A 62 -9.83 -25.44 6.90
N PHE A 63 -11.05 -25.01 6.61
CA PHE A 63 -12.28 -25.74 6.92
C PHE A 63 -12.71 -26.67 5.77
N GLY A 64 -11.91 -26.80 4.71
CA GLY A 64 -12.16 -27.68 3.57
C GLY A 64 -12.93 -27.04 2.41
N GLU A 65 -13.34 -25.77 2.54
CA GLU A 65 -14.10 -25.05 1.53
C GLU A 65 -13.20 -24.08 0.75
N THR A 66 -13.35 -24.03 -0.58
CA THR A 66 -12.49 -23.21 -1.45
C THR A 66 -13.16 -21.92 -1.93
N SER A 67 -14.49 -21.82 -1.81
CA SER A 67 -15.26 -20.74 -2.43
C SER A 67 -14.84 -19.35 -1.92
N LEU A 68 -14.74 -19.18 -0.60
CA LEU A 68 -14.34 -17.90 -0.02
C LEU A 68 -12.92 -17.51 -0.44
N PHE A 69 -11.98 -18.46 -0.43
CA PHE A 69 -10.60 -18.22 -0.83
C PHE A 69 -10.52 -17.73 -2.28
N ILE A 70 -11.22 -18.39 -3.21
CA ILE A 70 -11.26 -18.00 -4.62
C ILE A 70 -11.86 -16.60 -4.78
N LYS A 71 -12.97 -16.30 -4.08
CA LYS A 71 -13.58 -14.96 -4.09
C LYS A 71 -12.61 -13.89 -3.59
N HIS A 72 -11.88 -14.17 -2.51
CA HIS A 72 -10.83 -13.28 -1.99
C HIS A 72 -9.70 -13.07 -3.01
N MET A 73 -9.29 -14.09 -3.76
CA MET A 73 -8.23 -13.94 -4.77
C MET A 73 -8.71 -13.10 -5.97
N ILE A 74 -9.93 -13.32 -6.43
CA ILE A 74 -10.54 -12.52 -7.49
C ILE A 74 -10.66 -11.06 -7.03
N ALA A 75 -11.19 -10.83 -5.82
CA ALA A 75 -11.33 -9.51 -5.24
C ALA A 75 -9.96 -8.82 -5.08
N LEU A 76 -8.95 -9.54 -4.60
CA LEU A 76 -7.59 -9.03 -4.44
C LEU A 76 -7.02 -8.53 -5.77
N VAL A 77 -7.13 -9.33 -6.84
CA VAL A 77 -6.64 -8.93 -8.18
C VAL A 77 -7.44 -7.75 -8.71
N ALA A 78 -8.78 -7.80 -8.60
CA ALA A 78 -9.65 -6.75 -9.10
C ALA A 78 -9.40 -5.40 -8.41
N VAL A 79 -9.32 -5.40 -7.07
CA VAL A 79 -9.05 -4.19 -6.28
C VAL A 79 -7.64 -3.67 -6.52
N SER A 80 -6.64 -4.55 -6.62
CA SER A 80 -5.25 -4.14 -6.91
C SER A 80 -5.14 -3.50 -8.28
N ALA A 81 -5.77 -4.09 -9.31
CA ALA A 81 -5.80 -3.52 -10.65
C ALA A 81 -6.55 -2.18 -10.67
N PHE A 82 -7.73 -2.12 -10.06
CA PHE A 82 -8.52 -0.90 -9.97
C PHE A 82 -7.74 0.23 -9.28
N ALA A 83 -7.12 -0.04 -8.13
CA ALA A 83 -6.35 0.94 -7.38
C ALA A 83 -5.12 1.40 -8.18
N PHE A 84 -4.32 0.46 -8.71
CA PHE A 84 -3.11 0.81 -9.46
C PHE A 84 -3.42 1.60 -10.73
N PHE A 85 -4.28 1.07 -11.62
CA PHE A 85 -4.57 1.73 -12.90
C PHE A 85 -5.42 2.99 -12.72
N GLY A 86 -6.36 2.98 -11.77
CA GLY A 86 -7.17 4.15 -11.42
C GLY A 86 -6.31 5.29 -10.91
N SER A 87 -5.46 5.03 -9.90
CA SER A 87 -4.54 6.03 -9.38
C SER A 87 -3.54 6.49 -10.44
N TYR A 88 -2.97 5.57 -11.22
CA TYR A 88 -2.04 5.93 -12.30
C TYR A 88 -2.71 6.85 -13.33
N ALA A 89 -3.92 6.53 -13.79
CA ALA A 89 -4.66 7.35 -14.74
C ALA A 89 -4.94 8.76 -14.17
N LEU A 90 -5.39 8.84 -12.92
CA LEU A 90 -5.66 10.12 -12.26
C LEU A 90 -4.38 10.95 -12.12
N LEU A 91 -3.30 10.38 -11.60
CA LEU A 91 -2.02 11.08 -11.44
C LEU A 91 -1.46 11.52 -12.79
N TYR A 92 -1.55 10.67 -13.81
CA TYR A 92 -1.12 11.02 -15.17
C TYR A 92 -1.91 12.21 -15.74
N ILE A 93 -3.25 12.18 -15.64
CA ILE A 93 -4.10 13.28 -16.10
C ILE A 93 -3.80 14.56 -15.32
N THR A 94 -3.66 14.47 -13.99
CA THR A 94 -3.30 15.63 -13.17
C THR A 94 -1.96 16.21 -13.62
N ASN A 95 -0.93 15.38 -13.86
CA ASN A 95 0.39 15.82 -14.28
C ASN A 95 0.40 16.53 -15.65
N LEU A 96 -0.58 16.25 -16.53
CA LEU A 96 -0.74 16.97 -17.80
C LEU A 96 -1.31 18.39 -17.61
N ILE A 97 -2.09 18.60 -16.55
CA ILE A 97 -2.75 19.90 -16.26
C ILE A 97 -1.85 20.75 -15.35
N THR A 98 -1.27 20.12 -14.33
CA THR A 98 -0.40 20.75 -13.35
C THR A 98 0.67 19.72 -12.95
N PRO A 99 1.95 19.97 -13.28
CA PRO A 99 3.02 19.05 -12.96
C PRO A 99 3.01 18.65 -11.48
N LEU A 100 3.02 17.35 -11.21
CA LEU A 100 2.93 16.82 -9.84
C LEU A 100 4.25 16.94 -9.06
N ARG A 101 5.38 16.94 -9.76
CA ARG A 101 6.72 17.11 -9.17
C ARG A 101 7.21 18.53 -9.42
N VAL A 102 7.80 19.14 -8.40
CA VAL A 102 8.50 20.43 -8.52
C VAL A 102 9.74 20.29 -9.42
N THR A 103 10.32 21.41 -9.84
CA THR A 103 11.60 21.40 -10.56
C THR A 103 12.72 20.90 -9.65
N GLU A 104 13.78 20.34 -10.21
CA GLU A 104 14.96 19.90 -9.44
C GLU A 104 15.59 21.05 -8.63
N GLU A 105 15.58 22.27 -9.17
CA GLU A 105 16.02 23.48 -8.47
C GLU A 105 15.20 23.73 -7.19
N TYR A 106 13.86 23.66 -7.29
CA TYR A 106 13.00 23.85 -6.14
C TYR A 106 13.03 22.68 -5.15
N GLU A 107 13.27 21.46 -5.65
CA GLU A 107 13.49 20.28 -4.80
C GLU A 107 14.79 20.43 -3.99
N MET A 108 15.87 20.96 -4.58
CA MET A 108 17.14 21.24 -3.90
C MET A 108 17.07 22.38 -2.89
N GLU A 109 16.32 23.45 -3.20
CA GLU A 109 16.12 24.59 -2.27
C GLU A 109 15.19 24.23 -1.09
N GLY A 110 14.34 23.21 -1.27
CA GLY A 110 13.42 22.67 -0.25
C GLY A 110 12.00 23.21 -0.38
N LEU A 111 11.01 22.33 -0.21
CA LEU A 111 9.60 22.66 -0.44
C LEU A 111 9.05 23.68 0.58
N ASP A 112 9.52 23.66 1.83
CA ASP A 112 9.14 24.65 2.84
C ASP A 112 9.43 26.09 2.34
N ARG A 113 10.60 26.28 1.71
CA ARG A 113 11.01 27.59 1.23
C ARG A 113 10.36 27.94 -0.11
N THR A 114 10.33 27.02 -1.07
CA THR A 114 9.88 27.31 -2.44
C THR A 114 8.36 27.33 -2.58
N GLN A 115 7.64 26.51 -1.81
CA GLN A 115 6.18 26.40 -1.90
C GLN A 115 5.47 27.16 -0.78
N HIS A 116 6.10 27.33 0.38
CA HIS A 116 5.47 27.95 1.56
C HIS A 116 6.15 29.23 2.04
N GLY A 117 7.36 29.56 1.57
CA GLY A 117 8.10 30.74 2.01
C GLY A 117 8.60 30.64 3.47
N GLU A 118 8.65 29.44 4.02
CA GLU A 118 9.02 29.15 5.40
C GLU A 118 10.47 28.63 5.48
N THR A 119 11.11 28.79 6.65
CA THR A 119 12.41 28.17 6.93
C THR A 119 12.43 27.63 8.36
N LEU A 120 12.82 26.37 8.53
CA LEU A 120 12.88 25.71 9.84
C LEU A 120 14.04 26.22 10.70
N TYR A 121 15.14 26.67 10.08
CA TYR A 121 16.29 27.24 10.77
C TYR A 121 16.43 28.71 10.38
N SER A 122 15.96 29.61 11.24
CA SER A 122 16.45 30.99 11.22
C SER A 122 17.91 30.94 11.65
N SER A 123 18.84 31.28 10.78
CA SER A 123 20.27 31.38 11.11
C SER A 123 20.44 32.37 12.24
N THR A 124 20.45 31.90 13.50
CA THR A 124 20.99 32.69 14.60
C THR A 124 22.50 32.71 14.42
N ASN A 125 23.00 33.86 13.98
CA ASN A 125 24.41 34.25 14.10
C ASN A 125 24.90 34.07 15.54
#